data_AF-A0A820A4U7-F1
#
_entry.id   AF-A0A820A4U7-F1
#
_cell.length_a   1.000
_cell.length_b   1.000
_cell.length_c   1.000
_cell.angle_alpha   90.00
_cell.angle_beta   90.00
_cell.angle_gamma   90.00
#
_symmetry.space_group_name_H-M   'P 1'
#
loop_
_entity.id
_entity.type
_entity.pdbx_description
1 polymer ?
#
loop_
_entity_poly.entity_id
_entity_poly.type
_entity_poly.pdbx_seq_one_letter_code
_entity_poly.pdbx_strand_id
1 'polypeptide(L)' 'MTMESEQRLSSSDSTIVGIVENIRKSASDSWNYRGLELSNEMLVLLISHPNIDKAAAALDVTIGSL' A
#
# COMPACT_ATOMS: atom_id res chain seq x y z
N MET A 1 21.13 -4.07 -39.33
CA MET A 1 21.41 -3.47 -38.01
C MET A 1 20.25 -2.52 -37.74
N THR A 2 19.14 -3.09 -37.31
CA THR A 2 17.86 -2.39 -37.15
C THR A 2 17.63 -2.25 -35.66
N MET A 3 17.43 -1.01 -35.22
CA MET A 3 17.26 -0.60 -33.84
C MET A 3 15.99 -1.25 -33.26
N GLU A 4 16.13 -2.08 -32.23
CA GLU A 4 15.03 -2.43 -31.35
C GLU A 4 14.87 -1.27 -30.36
N SER A 5 13.80 -0.50 -30.56
CA SER A 5 13.36 0.51 -29.61
C SER A 5 12.63 -0.20 -28.49
N GLU A 6 13.26 -0.33 -27.32
CA GLU A 6 12.57 -0.72 -26.09
C GLU A 6 11.53 0.34 -25.77
N GLN A 7 10.26 0.02 -26.00
CA GLN A 7 9.15 0.88 -25.67
C GLN A 7 9.12 1.12 -24.17
N ARG A 8 9.37 2.37 -23.78
CA ARG A 8 9.26 2.89 -22.42
C ARG A 8 7.85 2.58 -21.90
N LEU A 9 7.75 1.82 -20.81
CA LEU A 9 6.49 1.59 -20.09
C LEU A 9 5.85 2.94 -19.76
N SER A 10 4.71 3.22 -20.37
CA SER A 10 3.89 4.41 -20.13
C SER A 10 3.42 4.40 -18.68
N SER A 11 4.05 5.21 -17.83
CA SER A 11 3.70 5.38 -16.41
C SER A 11 2.49 6.32 -16.27
N SER A 12 1.37 5.96 -16.89
CA SER A 12 0.21 6.86 -17.04
C SER A 12 -1.05 6.40 -16.30
N ASP A 13 -0.89 5.68 -15.19
CA ASP A 13 -1.90 5.59 -14.13
C ASP A 13 -1.20 5.26 -12.81
N SER A 14 -0.83 6.30 -12.05
CA SER A 14 -0.31 6.10 -10.69
C SER A 14 -1.47 5.64 -9.81
N THR A 15 -1.53 4.34 -9.51
CA THR A 15 -2.57 3.76 -8.64
C THR A 15 -2.46 4.25 -7.19
N ILE A 16 -1.30 4.79 -6.81
CA ILE A 16 -1.02 5.34 -5.48
C ILE A 16 -0.92 6.85 -5.62
N VAL A 17 -1.69 7.57 -4.83
CA VAL A 17 -1.70 9.05 -4.81
C VAL A 17 -1.04 9.61 -3.55
N GLY A 18 -1.00 8.83 -2.47
CA GLY A 18 -0.36 9.23 -1.21
C GLY A 18 0.38 8.09 -0.53
N ILE A 19 1.50 8.42 0.13
CA ILE A 19 2.28 7.48 0.96
C ILE A 19 2.54 8.14 2.31
N VAL A 20 2.23 7.42 3.39
CA VAL A 20 2.49 7.81 4.77
C VAL A 20 3.49 6.84 5.38
N GLU A 21 4.66 7.36 5.72
CA GLU A 21 5.71 6.64 6.44
C GLU A 21 5.74 7.04 7.92
N ASN A 22 6.50 6.32 8.74
CA ASN A 22 6.71 6.62 10.16
C ASN A 22 5.41 6.70 10.99
N ILE A 23 4.48 5.78 10.73
CA ILE A 23 3.24 5.66 11.50
C ILE A 23 3.58 5.46 12.99
N ARG A 24 2.96 6.27 13.85
CA ARG A 24 3.17 6.22 15.30
C ARG A 24 2.84 4.84 15.82
N LYS A 25 3.79 4.23 16.52
CA LYS A 25 3.69 2.91 17.14
C LYS A 25 4.27 2.91 18.55
N SER A 26 4.06 1.82 19.28
CA SER A 26 4.69 1.61 20.58
C SER A 26 6.21 1.46 20.43
N ALA A 27 6.98 1.85 21.46
CA ALA A 27 8.43 1.65 21.48
C ALA A 27 8.83 0.16 21.42
N SER A 28 7.97 -0.73 21.92
CA SER A 28 8.19 -2.18 21.87
C SER A 28 7.75 -2.84 20.56
N ASP A 29 7.11 -2.08 19.66
CA ASP A 29 6.57 -2.61 18.41
C ASP A 29 7.64 -2.61 17.29
N SER A 30 8.09 -3.81 16.95
CA SER A 30 9.10 -4.06 15.91
C SER A 30 8.52 -4.18 14.49
N TRP A 31 7.20 -4.08 14.32
CA TRP A 31 6.58 -4.21 13.01
C TRP A 31 6.79 -2.95 12.16
N ASN A 32 6.77 -3.14 10.84
CA ASN A 32 6.87 -2.05 9.89
C ASN A 32 5.46 -1.71 9.38
N TYR A 33 5.16 -0.41 9.32
CA TYR A 33 3.86 0.09 8.93
C TYR A 33 4.01 1.10 7.79
N ARG A 34 3.14 1.01 6.79
CA ARG A 34 3.04 2.00 5.70
C ARG A 34 1.59 2.29 5.39
N GLY A 35 1.23 3.56 5.36
CA GLY A 35 -0.07 4.02 4.89
C GLY A 35 -0.01 4.33 3.40
N LEU A 36 -1.05 3.98 2.66
CA LEU A 36 -1.24 4.36 1.27
C LEU A 36 -2.62 4.99 1.09
N GLU A 37 -2.68 5.98 0.23
CA GLU A 37 -3.92 6.46 -0.38
C GLU A 37 -3.89 6.05 -1.85
N LEU A 38 -4.87 5.28 -2.26
CA LEU A 38 -5.03 4.82 -3.63
C LEU A 38 -5.80 5.86 -4.47
N SER A 39 -5.65 5.81 -5.79
CA SER A 39 -6.33 6.74 -6.71
C SER A 39 -7.86 6.65 -6.69
N ASN A 40 -8.43 5.59 -6.10
CA ASN A 40 -9.86 5.43 -5.83
C ASN A 40 -10.26 5.88 -4.42
N GLU A 41 -9.43 6.71 -3.77
CA GLU A 41 -9.64 7.27 -2.43
C GLU A 41 -9.62 6.24 -1.29
N MET A 42 -9.25 4.99 -1.59
CA MET A 42 -9.13 3.96 -0.56
C MET A 42 -7.88 4.19 0.29
N LEU A 43 -8.08 4.19 1.61
CA LEU A 43 -7.01 4.22 2.60
C LEU A 43 -6.59 2.79 2.93
N VAL A 44 -5.29 2.53 2.83
CA VAL A 44 -4.70 1.20 3.08
C VAL A 44 -3.61 1.30 4.14
N LEU A 45 -3.63 0.39 5.11
CA LEU A 45 -2.53 0.19 6.06
C LEU A 45 -1.84 -1.14 5.78
N LEU A 46 -0.59 -1.07 5.34
CA LEU A 46 0.28 -2.22 5.19
C LEU A 46 1.05 -2.45 6.50
N ILE A 47 1.05 -3.70 6.95
CA ILE A 47 1.76 -4.15 8.14
C ILE A 47 2.69 -5.29 7.74
N SER A 48 3.99 -5.12 7.99
CA SER A 48 5.02 -6.09 7.63
C SER A 48 5.81 -6.54 8.86
N HIS A 49 5.79 -7.85 9.11
CA HIS A 49 6.64 -8.51 10.08
C HIS A 49 7.17 -9.82 9.49
N PRO A 50 8.50 -10.04 9.45
CA PRO A 50 9.12 -11.13 8.69
C PRO A 50 8.83 -12.53 9.25
N ASN A 51 8.45 -12.64 10.53
CA ASN A 51 8.36 -13.92 11.24
C ASN A 51 6.92 -14.27 11.63
N ILE A 52 5.91 -13.83 10.85
CA ILE A 52 4.52 -14.20 11.13
C ILE A 52 4.19 -15.58 10.58
N ASP A 53 3.51 -16.40 11.38
CA ASP A 53 3.00 -17.70 10.94
C ASP A 53 1.73 -17.56 10.09
N LYS A 54 0.99 -16.46 10.24
CA LYS A 54 -0.30 -16.20 9.58
C LYS A 54 -0.41 -14.76 9.13
N ALA A 55 -0.87 -14.58 7.91
CA ALA A 55 -1.27 -13.29 7.38
C ALA A 55 -2.78 -13.05 7.62
N ALA A 56 -3.19 -11.78 7.64
CA ALA A 56 -4.58 -11.37 7.73
C ALA A 56 -4.82 -10.11 6.89
N ALA A 57 -6.07 -9.92 6.48
CA ALA A 57 -6.54 -8.71 5.82
C ALA A 57 -7.96 -8.41 6.30
N ALA A 58 -8.30 -7.12 6.36
CA ALA A 58 -9.63 -6.63 6.68
C ALA A 58 -9.93 -5.41 5.79
N LEU A 59 -11.21 -5.24 5.45
CA LEU A 59 -11.72 -4.09 4.73
C LEU A 59 -12.93 -3.55 5.51
N ASP A 60 -12.88 -2.28 5.86
CA ASP A 60 -14.02 -1.56 6.39
C ASP A 60 -14.74 -0.85 5.25
N VAL A 61 -16.06 -0.99 5.18
CA VAL A 61 -16.92 -0.15 4.35
C VAL A 61 -17.74 0.66 5.31
N THR A 62 -17.58 1.98 5.28
CA THR A 62 -18.19 2.92 6.24
C THR A 62 -19.69 3.14 5.94
N ILE A 63 -20.45 2.04 5.89
CA ILE A 63 -21.90 1.98 5.79
C ILE A 63 -22.40 0.84 6.68
N GLY A 64 -23.58 1.00 7.26
CA GLY A 64 -24.22 0.01 8.14
C GLY A 64 -25.57 -0.45 7.60
N SER A 65 -26.39 -1.04 8.47
CA SER A 65 -27.76 -1.42 8.13
C SER A 65 -28.76 -0.24 8.11
N LEU A 66 -28.26 0.99 8.25
CA LEU A 66 -29.06 2.22 8.34
C LEU A 66 -29.73 2.57 7.01
#